data_AF-A0A7C0UX05-F1
#
_entry.id   AF-A0A7C0UX05-F1
#
_cell.length_a   1.000
_cell.length_b   1.000
_cell.length_c   1.000
_cell.angle_alpha   90.00
_cell.angle_beta   90.00
_cell.angle_gamma   90.00
#
_symmetry.space_group_name_H-M   'P 1'
#
loop_
_entity.id
_entity.type
_entity.pdbx_description
1 polymer ?
#
loop_
_entity_poly.entity_id
_entity_poly.type
_entity_poly.pdbx_seq_one_letter_code
_entity_poly.pdbx_strand_id
1 'polypeptide(L)'
;MSRERQESLPDEDKERLLLILEEEGRTKWLKRWKDHMAIPDSLDVLSEDGSKREEIMRYLLLRVLINQQAKAEIVREMSVRISEEFADTLFSEPFKVSESRLFEAFRDVAGERGSSLYRVGALGGIKPISLFAYRFKAYEGFIRWLNENSSKLVDIVAKRLQEGGAIGLHDFLKAHPVLEAGWVG
;
A
#
# COMPACT_ATOMS: atom_id res chain seq x y z
N MET A 1 -21.11 1.16 48.26
CA MET A 1 -20.47 2.15 47.36
C MET A 1 -19.08 2.43 47.91
N SER A 2 -18.03 1.90 47.30
CA SER A 2 -16.65 2.18 47.76
C SER A 2 -16.35 3.66 47.54
N ARG A 3 -16.01 4.37 48.62
CA ARG A 3 -15.56 5.77 48.66
C ARG A 3 -14.06 5.84 48.96
N GLU A 4 -13.28 4.91 48.40
CA GLU A 4 -11.82 4.95 48.57
C GLU A 4 -11.21 5.77 47.44
N ARG A 5 -10.40 6.77 47.81
CA ARG A 5 -9.57 7.52 46.86
C ARG A 5 -8.48 6.58 46.37
N GLN A 6 -8.41 6.38 45.06
CA GLN A 6 -7.35 5.61 44.44
C GLN A 6 -6.03 6.37 44.60
N GLU A 7 -5.06 5.75 45.27
CA GLU A 7 -3.71 6.30 45.40
C GLU A 7 -2.91 6.07 44.12
N SER A 8 -1.94 6.97 43.87
CA SER A 8 -0.99 6.84 42.76
C SER A 8 -0.19 5.55 42.90
N LEU A 9 0.10 4.89 41.78
CA LEU A 9 1.11 3.84 41.75
C LEU A 9 2.48 4.39 42.25
N PRO A 10 3.30 3.55 42.88
CA PRO A 10 4.72 3.82 43.05
C PRO A 10 5.40 4.10 41.71
N ASP A 11 6.47 4.89 41.69
CA ASP A 11 7.11 5.29 40.43
C ASP A 11 7.71 4.10 39.65
N GLU A 12 8.22 3.08 40.35
CA GLU A 12 8.69 1.82 39.73
C GLU A 12 7.54 1.07 39.03
N ASP A 13 6.36 1.03 39.65
CA ASP A 13 5.16 0.42 39.05
C ASP A 13 4.63 1.24 37.88
N LYS A 14 4.77 2.58 37.90
CA LYS A 14 4.44 3.44 36.76
C LYS A 14 5.38 3.17 35.58
N GLU A 15 6.69 3.08 35.81
CA GLU A 15 7.66 2.76 34.75
C GLU A 15 7.38 1.38 34.16
N ARG A 16 7.14 0.38 35.01
CA ARG A 16 6.76 -0.96 34.57
C ARG A 16 5.45 -0.95 33.76
N LEU A 17 4.46 -0.17 34.20
CA LEU A 17 3.20 -0.01 33.47
C LEU A 17 3.41 0.68 32.12
N LEU A 18 4.27 1.71 32.05
CA LEU A 18 4.60 2.40 30.80
C LEU A 18 5.27 1.45 29.80
N LEU A 19 6.21 0.61 30.24
CA LEU A 19 6.83 -0.41 29.39
C LEU A 19 5.80 -1.42 28.84
N ILE A 20 4.86 -1.86 29.67
CA ILE A 20 3.77 -2.75 29.23
C ILE A 20 2.88 -2.05 28.21
N LEU A 21 2.50 -0.80 28.46
CA LEU A 21 1.66 -0.02 27.55
C LEU A 21 2.36 0.30 26.23
N GLU A 22 3.66 0.55 26.26
CA GLU A 22 4.50 0.76 25.07
C GLU A 22 4.56 -0.51 24.23
N GLU A 23 4.86 -1.65 24.85
CA GLU A 23 4.95 -2.94 24.14
C GLU A 23 3.58 -3.38 23.59
N GLU A 24 2.51 -3.23 24.38
CA GLU A 24 1.15 -3.45 23.91
C GLU A 24 0.79 -2.50 22.77
N GLY A 25 1.13 -1.22 22.90
CA GLY A 25 0.88 -0.20 21.90
C GLY A 25 1.57 -0.54 20.59
N ARG A 26 2.86 -0.89 20.65
CA ARG A 26 3.67 -1.28 19.49
C ARG A 26 3.16 -2.55 18.84
N THR A 27 2.85 -3.58 19.62
CA THR A 27 2.34 -4.86 19.12
C THR A 27 0.97 -4.71 18.48
N LYS A 28 0.04 -4.01 19.15
CA LYS A 28 -1.31 -3.75 18.61
C LYS A 28 -1.26 -2.84 17.39
N TRP A 29 -0.40 -1.82 17.40
CA TRP A 29 -0.19 -0.95 16.25
C TRP A 29 0.34 -1.75 15.07
N LEU A 30 1.39 -2.55 15.25
CA LEU A 30 1.97 -3.38 14.19
C LEU A 30 0.94 -4.36 13.63
N LYS A 31 0.18 -5.04 14.50
CA LYS A 31 -0.88 -5.96 14.08
C LYS A 31 -1.96 -5.24 13.28
N ARG A 32 -2.54 -4.17 13.83
CA ARG A 32 -3.59 -3.39 13.14
C ARG A 32 -3.09 -2.75 11.86
N TRP A 33 -1.85 -2.31 11.84
CA TRP A 33 -1.21 -1.76 10.65
C TRP A 33 -1.05 -2.86 9.60
N LYS A 34 -0.51 -4.03 9.94
CA LYS A 34 -0.41 -5.17 9.00
C LYS A 34 -1.79 -5.57 8.46
N ASP A 35 -2.78 -5.73 9.34
CA ASP A 35 -4.16 -6.05 8.96
C ASP A 35 -4.77 -4.98 8.05
N HIS A 36 -4.54 -3.70 8.34
CA HIS A 36 -5.04 -2.59 7.55
C HIS A 36 -4.36 -2.51 6.18
N MET A 37 -3.05 -2.73 6.14
CA MET A 37 -2.23 -2.69 4.94
C MET A 37 -2.45 -3.93 4.07
N ALA A 38 -3.05 -4.99 4.63
CA ALA A 38 -3.30 -6.26 3.97
C ALA A 38 -2.06 -6.74 3.22
N ILE A 39 -0.93 -6.77 3.93
CA ILE A 39 0.33 -7.23 3.33
C ILE A 39 0.21 -8.74 3.08
N PRO A 40 0.45 -9.23 1.84
CA PRO A 40 0.50 -10.65 1.55
C PRO A 40 1.56 -11.35 2.41
N ASP A 41 1.31 -12.62 2.78
CA ASP A 41 2.26 -13.40 3.59
C ASP A 41 3.61 -13.61 2.90
N SER A 42 3.67 -13.44 1.58
CA SER A 42 4.92 -13.48 0.80
C SER A 42 5.83 -12.27 1.06
N LEU A 43 5.34 -11.17 1.63
CA LEU A 43 6.09 -9.94 1.85
C LEU A 43 6.49 -9.73 3.31
N ASP A 44 7.80 -9.59 3.55
CA ASP A 44 8.37 -9.44 4.89
C ASP A 44 8.67 -7.98 5.24
N VAL A 45 7.69 -7.31 5.83
CA VAL A 45 7.77 -5.88 6.22
C VAL A 45 8.94 -5.55 7.15
N LEU A 46 9.36 -6.50 7.98
CA LEU A 46 10.36 -6.26 9.00
C LEU A 46 11.78 -6.60 8.53
N SER A 47 11.93 -6.98 7.26
CA SER A 47 13.23 -7.37 6.74
C SER A 47 14.23 -6.22 6.71
N GLU A 48 15.48 -6.54 7.03
CA GLU A 48 16.62 -5.65 6.81
C GLU A 48 17.21 -5.76 5.41
N ASP A 49 16.79 -6.77 4.64
CA ASP A 49 17.21 -6.96 3.27
C ASP A 49 16.67 -5.83 2.37
N GLY A 50 17.60 -5.14 1.69
CA GLY A 50 17.28 -4.07 0.77
C GLY A 50 16.38 -4.50 -0.39
N SER A 51 16.46 -5.76 -0.85
CA SER A 51 15.59 -6.27 -1.91
C SER A 51 14.14 -6.41 -1.44
N LYS A 52 13.95 -7.01 -0.26
CA LYS A 52 12.60 -7.15 0.32
C LYS A 52 11.98 -5.80 0.65
N ARG A 53 12.77 -4.85 1.16
CA ARG A 53 12.31 -3.47 1.38
C ARG A 53 11.83 -2.81 0.10
N GLU A 54 12.56 -3.01 -1.00
CA GLU A 54 12.16 -2.50 -2.32
C GLU A 54 10.83 -3.13 -2.78
N GLU A 55 10.64 -4.44 -2.65
CA GLU A 55 9.38 -5.12 -2.99
C GLU A 55 8.18 -4.56 -2.21
N ILE A 56 8.35 -4.31 -0.90
CA ILE A 56 7.31 -3.69 -0.09
C ILE A 56 7.00 -2.29 -0.58
N MET A 57 8.01 -1.48 -0.91
CA MET A 57 7.77 -0.13 -1.44
C MET A 57 6.98 -0.19 -2.75
N ARG A 58 7.29 -1.15 -3.62
CA ARG A 58 6.56 -1.38 -4.88
C ARG A 58 5.12 -1.85 -4.63
N TYR A 59 4.91 -2.75 -3.68
CA TYR A 59 3.58 -3.15 -3.23
C TYR A 59 2.75 -1.97 -2.70
N LEU A 60 3.35 -1.13 -1.85
CA LEU A 60 2.69 0.04 -1.30
C LEU A 60 2.32 1.05 -2.40
N LEU A 61 3.20 1.25 -3.38
CA LEU A 61 2.90 2.10 -4.54
C LEU A 61 1.72 1.56 -5.36
N LEU A 62 1.72 0.26 -5.68
CA LEU A 62 0.60 -0.39 -6.39
C LEU A 62 -0.72 -0.16 -5.64
N ARG A 63 -0.71 -0.41 -4.33
CA ARG A 63 -1.88 -0.24 -3.48
C ARG A 63 -2.37 1.21 -3.47
N VAL A 64 -1.47 2.19 -3.36
CA VAL A 64 -1.81 3.61 -3.43
C VAL A 64 -2.51 3.95 -4.74
N LEU A 65 -1.97 3.49 -5.87
CA LEU A 65 -2.56 3.74 -7.18
C LEU A 65 -3.96 3.13 -7.31
N ILE A 66 -4.15 1.87 -6.90
CA ILE A 66 -5.45 1.21 -6.94
C ILE A 66 -6.46 1.89 -5.99
N ASN A 67 -6.01 2.34 -4.81
CA ASN A 67 -6.88 2.87 -3.77
C ASN A 67 -7.58 4.19 -4.13
N GLN A 68 -7.08 4.92 -5.13
CA GLN A 68 -7.64 6.22 -5.49
C GLN A 68 -9.12 6.09 -5.88
N GLN A 69 -10.02 6.82 -5.22
CA GLN A 69 -11.47 6.75 -5.50
C GLN A 69 -12.09 5.34 -5.37
N ALA A 70 -11.41 4.42 -4.69
CA ALA A 70 -11.82 3.02 -4.50
C ALA A 70 -12.48 2.79 -3.16
N LYS A 71 -13.16 1.65 -3.00
CA LYS A 71 -13.56 1.16 -1.67
C LYS A 71 -12.38 0.46 -0.99
N ALA A 72 -11.91 1.01 0.13
CA ALA A 72 -10.71 0.54 0.82
C ALA A 72 -10.74 -0.96 1.18
N GLU A 73 -11.90 -1.51 1.54
CA GLU A 73 -12.06 -2.95 1.80
C GLU A 73 -11.72 -3.82 0.59
N ILE A 74 -12.22 -3.47 -0.60
CA ILE A 74 -12.00 -4.22 -1.84
C ILE A 74 -10.58 -4.00 -2.35
N VAL A 75 -9.98 -2.83 -2.09
CA VAL A 75 -8.57 -2.56 -2.43
C VAL A 75 -7.62 -3.50 -1.69
N ARG A 76 -7.89 -3.76 -0.41
CA ARG A 76 -7.08 -4.70 0.38
C ARG A 76 -7.09 -6.08 -0.26
N GLU A 77 -8.29 -6.60 -0.52
CA GLU A 77 -8.47 -7.91 -1.16
C GLU A 77 -7.82 -7.95 -2.56
N MET A 78 -8.02 -6.91 -3.36
CA MET A 78 -7.44 -6.80 -4.70
C MET A 78 -5.90 -6.78 -4.66
N SER A 79 -5.31 -6.01 -3.75
CA SER A 79 -3.86 -5.88 -3.64
C SER A 79 -3.22 -7.20 -3.23
N VAL A 80 -3.85 -7.95 -2.32
CA VAL A 80 -3.43 -9.30 -1.93
C VAL A 80 -3.56 -10.26 -3.11
N ARG A 81 -4.74 -10.33 -3.72
CA ARG A 81 -5.05 -11.25 -4.83
C ARG A 81 -4.06 -11.12 -5.99
N ILE A 82 -3.74 -9.89 -6.41
CA ILE A 82 -2.80 -9.63 -7.52
C ILE A 82 -1.37 -9.99 -7.11
N SER A 83 -0.98 -9.67 -5.87
CA SER A 83 0.36 -9.99 -5.36
C SER A 83 0.59 -11.50 -5.26
N GLU A 84 -0.41 -12.26 -4.84
CA GLU A 84 -0.34 -13.72 -4.79
C GLU A 84 -0.36 -14.35 -6.19
N GLU A 85 -1.14 -13.80 -7.12
CA GLU A 85 -1.26 -14.30 -8.49
C GLU A 85 0.05 -14.21 -9.28
N PHE A 86 0.74 -13.07 -9.14
CA PHE A 86 1.88 -12.71 -10.00
C PHE A 86 3.22 -12.73 -9.27
N ALA A 87 3.20 -12.83 -7.94
CA ALA A 87 4.37 -12.95 -7.08
C ALA A 87 5.50 -11.97 -7.48
N ASP A 88 6.73 -12.46 -7.57
CA ASP A 88 7.93 -11.68 -7.87
C ASP A 88 7.82 -10.93 -9.22
N THR A 89 7.07 -11.46 -10.19
CA THR A 89 6.90 -10.81 -11.50
C THR A 89 6.21 -9.45 -11.35
N LEU A 90 5.26 -9.34 -10.42
CA LEU A 90 4.55 -8.08 -10.15
C LEU A 90 5.49 -6.96 -9.71
N PHE A 91 6.50 -7.30 -8.91
CA PHE A 91 7.40 -6.32 -8.32
C PHE A 91 8.63 -6.08 -9.16
N SER A 92 9.18 -7.10 -9.82
CA SER A 92 10.40 -7.00 -10.64
C SER A 92 10.12 -6.48 -12.05
N GLU A 93 9.14 -7.07 -12.73
CA GLU A 93 8.87 -6.89 -14.16
C GLU A 93 7.35 -6.90 -14.45
N PRO A 94 6.57 -5.97 -13.87
CA PRO A 94 5.10 -5.96 -14.02
C PRO A 94 4.62 -5.87 -15.48
N PHE A 95 5.48 -5.44 -16.40
CA PHE A 95 5.19 -5.39 -17.84
C PHE A 95 5.16 -6.76 -18.52
N LYS A 96 5.55 -7.83 -17.79
CA LYS A 96 5.37 -9.22 -18.21
C LYS A 96 4.08 -9.85 -17.67
N VAL A 97 3.33 -9.14 -16.82
CA VAL A 97 2.05 -9.62 -16.30
C VAL A 97 1.02 -9.72 -17.43
N SER A 98 0.37 -10.88 -17.53
CA SER A 98 -0.70 -11.11 -18.50
C SER A 98 -1.94 -10.26 -18.18
N GLU A 99 -2.37 -9.41 -19.11
CA GLU A 99 -3.57 -8.60 -18.93
C GLU A 99 -4.83 -9.46 -18.75
N SER A 100 -4.94 -10.60 -19.44
CA SER A 100 -6.11 -11.47 -19.31
C SER A 100 -6.24 -12.03 -17.89
N ARG A 101 -5.14 -12.53 -17.32
CA ARG A 101 -5.12 -13.01 -15.92
C ARG A 101 -5.34 -11.88 -14.94
N LEU A 102 -4.77 -10.71 -15.20
CA LEU A 102 -4.96 -9.53 -14.37
C LEU A 102 -6.44 -9.12 -14.32
N PHE A 103 -7.14 -9.21 -15.45
CA PHE A 103 -8.57 -8.92 -15.54
C PHE A 103 -9.47 -10.03 -15.00
N GLU A 104 -9.01 -11.28 -14.98
CA GLU A 104 -9.66 -12.36 -14.23
C GLU A 104 -9.58 -12.09 -12.73
N ALA A 105 -8.37 -11.86 -12.19
CA ALA A 105 -8.19 -11.47 -10.78
C ALA A 105 -9.01 -10.22 -10.41
N PHE A 106 -9.10 -9.24 -11.32
CA PHE A 106 -9.96 -8.08 -11.13
C PHE A 106 -11.44 -8.46 -10.99
N ARG A 107 -11.96 -9.33 -11.87
CA ARG A 107 -13.38 -9.74 -11.86
C ARG A 107 -13.72 -10.62 -10.67
N ASP A 108 -12.79 -11.47 -10.25
CA ASP A 108 -12.94 -12.33 -9.06
C ASP A 108 -13.26 -11.50 -7.82
N VAL A 109 -12.55 -10.37 -7.64
CA VAL A 109 -12.65 -9.52 -6.44
C VAL A 109 -13.65 -8.37 -6.63
N ALA A 110 -13.62 -7.69 -7.77
CA ALA A 110 -14.43 -6.50 -8.01
C ALA A 110 -15.80 -6.79 -8.65
N GLY A 111 -16.06 -8.05 -8.99
CA GLY A 111 -17.21 -8.53 -9.76
C GLY A 111 -17.08 -8.24 -11.26
N GLU A 112 -17.95 -8.87 -12.07
CA GLU A 112 -17.92 -8.75 -13.55
C GLU A 112 -17.91 -7.32 -14.09
N ARG A 113 -18.63 -6.40 -13.43
CA ARG A 113 -18.68 -4.97 -13.82
C ARG A 113 -17.61 -4.13 -13.14
N GLY A 114 -16.90 -4.66 -12.14
CA GLY A 114 -15.91 -3.94 -11.33
C GLY A 114 -16.49 -2.91 -10.36
N SER A 115 -17.82 -2.86 -10.20
CA SER A 115 -18.53 -1.88 -9.39
C SER A 115 -18.31 -2.03 -7.88
N SER A 116 -17.81 -3.19 -7.45
CA SER A 116 -17.44 -3.40 -6.05
C SER A 116 -16.22 -2.56 -5.69
N LEU A 117 -15.23 -2.45 -6.57
CA LEU A 117 -14.02 -1.65 -6.35
C LEU A 117 -14.25 -0.15 -6.59
N TYR A 118 -14.78 0.21 -7.76
CA TYR A 118 -15.02 1.61 -8.14
C TYR A 118 -16.51 1.91 -8.33
N ARG A 119 -16.98 3.04 -7.81
CA ARG A 119 -18.39 3.43 -7.95
C ARG A 119 -18.68 3.90 -9.36
N VAL A 120 -19.49 3.13 -10.08
CA VAL A 120 -20.02 3.45 -11.41
C VAL A 120 -20.96 4.67 -11.28
N GLY A 121 -20.61 5.80 -11.89
CA GLY A 121 -21.36 7.05 -11.82
C GLY A 121 -20.57 8.26 -11.31
N ALA A 122 -19.63 8.05 -10.38
CA ALA A 122 -18.71 9.11 -9.93
C ALA A 122 -17.61 9.44 -10.97
N LEU A 123 -17.40 8.53 -11.92
CA LEU A 123 -16.29 8.55 -12.88
C LEU A 123 -16.70 8.99 -14.30
N GLY A 124 -17.82 9.70 -14.44
CA GLY A 124 -18.23 10.27 -15.74
C GLY A 124 -18.43 9.27 -16.88
N GLY A 125 -18.75 8.00 -16.58
CA GLY A 125 -18.97 6.95 -17.57
C GLY A 125 -17.75 6.06 -17.88
N ILE A 126 -16.60 6.27 -17.23
CA ILE A 126 -15.45 5.37 -17.34
C ILE A 126 -15.79 4.02 -16.70
N LYS A 127 -15.51 2.92 -17.42
CA LYS A 127 -15.68 1.56 -16.90
C LYS A 127 -14.66 1.30 -15.77
N PRO A 128 -15.07 0.71 -14.63
CA PRO A 128 -14.15 0.40 -13.53
C PRO A 128 -12.90 -0.37 -13.94
N ILE A 129 -13.03 -1.37 -14.82
CA ILE A 129 -11.90 -2.15 -15.32
C ILE A 129 -10.90 -1.31 -16.12
N SER A 130 -11.38 -0.30 -16.86
CA SER A 130 -10.51 0.61 -17.62
C SER A 130 -9.71 1.51 -16.68
N LEU A 131 -10.34 2.00 -15.61
CA LEU A 131 -9.65 2.79 -14.58
C LEU A 131 -8.60 1.95 -13.84
N PHE A 132 -8.94 0.70 -13.52
CA PHE A 132 -8.00 -0.25 -12.93
C PHE A 132 -6.81 -0.51 -13.85
N ALA A 133 -7.07 -0.85 -15.12
CA ALA A 133 -6.03 -1.11 -16.12
C ALA A 133 -5.07 0.08 -16.26
N TYR A 134 -5.62 1.29 -16.32
CA TYR A 134 -4.84 2.51 -16.43
C TYR A 134 -3.89 2.73 -15.24
N ARG A 135 -4.37 2.52 -14.01
CA ARG A 135 -3.55 2.61 -12.80
C ARG A 135 -2.49 1.55 -12.74
N PHE A 136 -2.82 0.33 -13.15
CA PHE A 136 -1.85 -0.74 -13.27
C PHE A 136 -0.78 -0.41 -14.32
N LYS A 137 -1.15 0.20 -15.45
CA LYS A 137 -0.18 0.64 -16.47
C LYS A 137 0.72 1.78 -15.98
N ALA A 138 0.23 2.68 -15.13
CA ALA A 138 1.08 3.69 -14.48
C ALA A 138 2.09 3.04 -13.53
N TYR A 139 1.66 2.05 -12.73
CA TYR A 139 2.55 1.24 -11.89
C TYR A 139 3.61 0.53 -12.74
N GLU A 140 3.18 -0.21 -13.76
CA GLU A 140 4.05 -0.92 -14.69
C GLU A 140 5.11 0.00 -15.32
N GLY A 141 4.66 1.13 -15.86
CA GLY A 141 5.53 2.12 -16.47
C GLY A 141 6.54 2.69 -15.49
N PHE A 142 6.15 2.93 -14.25
CA PHE A 142 7.04 3.47 -13.24
C PHE A 142 8.10 2.46 -12.78
N ILE A 143 7.73 1.19 -12.60
CA ILE A 143 8.71 0.14 -12.28
C ILE A 143 9.70 -0.04 -13.44
N ARG A 144 9.22 0.00 -14.68
CA ARG A 144 10.11 0.01 -15.86
C ARG A 144 11.06 1.21 -15.84
N TRP A 145 10.55 2.40 -15.56
CA TRP A 145 11.37 3.62 -15.45
C TRP A 145 12.45 3.48 -14.36
N LEU A 146 12.11 2.92 -13.19
CA LEU A 146 13.09 2.64 -12.13
C LEU A 146 14.21 1.72 -12.63
N ASN A 147 13.84 0.62 -13.32
CA ASN A 147 14.79 -0.34 -13.86
C ASN A 147 15.70 0.28 -14.93
N GLU A 148 15.13 1.04 -15.87
CA GLU A 148 15.87 1.75 -16.93
C GLU A 148 16.88 2.77 -16.36
N ASN A 149 16.53 3.40 -15.23
CA ASN A 149 17.39 4.38 -14.55
C ASN A 149 18.23 3.76 -13.43
N SER A 150 18.27 2.43 -13.31
CA SER A 150 18.99 1.71 -12.23
C SER A 150 18.72 2.28 -10.84
N SER A 151 17.49 2.74 -10.60
CA SER A 151 17.07 3.44 -9.39
C SER A 151 16.19 2.55 -8.53
N LYS A 152 16.26 2.73 -7.20
CA LYS A 152 15.39 2.02 -6.25
C LYS A 152 14.35 2.97 -5.69
N LEU A 153 13.11 2.50 -5.56
CA LEU A 153 12.04 3.28 -4.98
C LEU A 153 12.32 3.62 -3.51
N VAL A 154 12.91 2.69 -2.74
CA VAL A 154 13.25 2.95 -1.34
C VAL A 154 14.19 4.16 -1.18
N ASP A 155 15.17 4.32 -2.07
CA ASP A 155 16.13 5.42 -2.03
C ASP A 155 15.45 6.75 -2.38
N ILE A 156 14.57 6.73 -3.39
CA ILE A 156 13.77 7.90 -3.77
C ILE A 156 12.86 8.33 -2.62
N VAL A 157 12.15 7.38 -2.00
CA VAL A 157 11.26 7.63 -0.86
C VAL A 157 12.04 8.24 0.30
N ALA A 158 13.17 7.63 0.68
CA ALA A 158 14.02 8.14 1.77
C ALA A 158 14.48 9.57 1.50
N LYS A 159 14.98 9.84 0.29
CA LYS A 159 15.42 11.17 -0.13
C LYS A 159 14.30 12.21 -0.07
N ARG A 160 13.12 11.91 -0.63
CA ARG A 160 11.98 12.84 -0.65
C ARG A 160 11.43 13.13 0.74
N LEU A 161 11.41 12.12 1.62
CA LEU A 161 11.04 12.29 3.01
C LEU A 161 12.04 13.18 3.78
N GLN A 162 13.34 13.09 3.48
CA GLN A 162 14.35 13.97 4.08
C GLN A 162 14.25 15.42 3.57
N GLU A 163 14.02 15.61 2.27
CA GLU A 163 13.99 16.93 1.64
C GLU A 163 12.70 17.72 1.95
N GLY A 164 11.55 17.06 1.99
CA GLY A 164 10.25 17.72 2.09
C GLY A 164 9.20 16.98 2.90
N GLY A 165 9.60 15.94 3.66
CA GLY A 165 8.67 15.13 4.45
C GLY A 165 7.64 14.41 3.60
N ALA A 166 6.50 14.08 4.23
CA ALA A 166 5.40 13.39 3.57
C ALA A 166 4.82 14.19 2.38
N ILE A 167 4.81 15.52 2.47
CA ILE A 167 4.32 16.40 1.41
C ILE A 167 5.27 16.32 0.20
N GLY A 168 6.57 16.42 0.41
CA GLY A 168 7.56 16.29 -0.68
C GLY A 168 7.50 14.94 -1.39
N LEU A 169 7.27 13.85 -0.66
CA LEU A 169 7.02 12.54 -1.27
C LEU A 169 5.72 12.51 -2.08
N HIS A 170 4.62 13.03 -1.51
CA HIS A 170 3.34 13.10 -2.19
C HIS A 170 3.44 13.90 -3.50
N ASP A 171 4.05 15.08 -3.46
CA ASP A 171 4.18 15.96 -4.61
C ASP A 171 5.06 15.33 -5.70
N PHE A 172 6.14 14.63 -5.31
CA PHE A 172 6.94 13.85 -6.24
C PHE A 172 6.11 12.76 -6.93
N LEU A 173 5.37 11.95 -6.17
CA LEU A 173 4.59 10.84 -6.73
C LEU A 173 3.47 11.34 -7.66
N LYS A 174 2.80 12.41 -7.26
CA LYS A 174 1.71 13.02 -8.04
C LYS A 174 2.21 13.67 -9.34
N ALA A 175 3.34 14.36 -9.31
CA ALA A 175 3.87 15.10 -10.46
C ALA A 175 4.85 14.30 -11.33
N HIS A 176 5.17 13.05 -10.94
CA HIS A 176 6.08 12.24 -11.72
C HIS A 176 5.46 11.91 -13.10
N PRO A 177 6.11 12.19 -14.23
CA PRO A 177 5.50 12.12 -15.57
C PRO A 177 4.86 10.76 -15.92
N VAL A 178 5.37 9.67 -15.33
CA VAL A 178 4.84 8.32 -15.53
C VAL A 178 3.67 7.99 -14.59
N LEU A 179 3.70 8.51 -13.35
CA LEU A 179 2.70 8.20 -12.33
C LEU A 179 1.51 9.15 -12.39
N GLU A 180 1.72 10.41 -12.79
CA GLU A 180 0.69 11.45 -12.91
C GLU A 180 -0.51 10.95 -13.71
N ALA A 181 -0.25 10.16 -14.76
CA ALA A 181 -1.29 9.48 -15.50
C ALA A 181 -2.22 8.71 -14.54
N GLY A 182 -1.70 7.71 -13.82
CA GLY A 182 -2.51 6.91 -12.89
C GLY A 182 -2.95 7.64 -11.62
N TRP A 183 -2.59 8.90 -11.41
CA TRP A 183 -2.77 9.62 -10.15
C TRP A 183 -3.92 10.62 -10.21
N VAL A 184 -4.93 10.44 -9.37
CA VAL A 184 -6.10 11.31 -9.24
C VAL A 184 -6.14 11.90 -7.84
N GLY A 185 -5.90 13.21 -7.72
CA GLY A 185 -5.82 13.96 -6.45
C GLY A 185 -4.89 15.15 -6.57
#